data_AF-A0AAW9BX47-F1
#
_entry.id   AF-A0AAW9BX47-F1
#
_cell.length_a   1.000
_cell.length_b   1.000
_cell.length_c   1.000
_cell.angle_alpha   90.00
_cell.angle_beta   90.00
_cell.angle_gamma   90.00
#
_symmetry.space_group_name_H-M   'P 1'
#
loop_
_entity.id
_entity.type
_entity.pdbx_description
1 polymer ?
#
loop_
_entity_poly.entity_id
_entity_poly.type
_entity_poly.pdbx_seq_one_letter_code
_entity_poly.pdbx_strand_id
1 'polypeptide(L)' 'MLNEQKCEACSFDAIALTKEEQQSLLLQLSDWHLIERDDIPQLEKVYKFKNFKQAWA' A
#
# COMPACT_ATOMS: atom_id res chain seq x y z
N MET A 1 9.09 18.76 3.27
CA MET A 1 10.12 17.91 2.61
C MET A 1 9.72 16.44 2.80
N LEU A 2 10.02 15.53 1.87
CA LEU A 2 9.60 14.11 2.01
C LEU A 2 10.21 13.41 3.24
N ASN A 3 11.28 13.96 3.83
CA ASN A 3 11.91 13.49 5.07
C ASN A 3 11.08 13.76 6.34
N GLU A 4 9.96 14.48 6.25
CA GLU A 4 9.11 14.78 7.41
C GLU A 4 7.94 13.78 7.56
N GLN A 5 7.71 12.92 6.57
CA GLN A 5 6.68 11.88 6.65
C GLN A 5 7.26 10.62 7.26
N LYS A 6 6.99 10.42 8.56
CA LYS A 6 7.28 9.16 9.22
C LYS A 6 6.24 8.14 8.79
N CYS A 7 6.69 6.97 8.33
CA CYS A 7 5.80 5.85 8.10
C CYS A 7 5.34 5.32 9.47
N GLU A 8 4.12 5.67 9.88
CA GLU A 8 3.54 5.20 11.14
C GLU A 8 3.34 3.69 11.16
N ALA A 9 3.10 3.07 10.00
CA ALA A 9 2.93 1.62 9.87
C ALA A 9 4.24 0.82 10.01
N CYS A 10 5.41 1.44 9.83
CA CYS A 10 6.71 0.77 9.92
C CYS A 10 7.44 1.07 11.23
N SER A 11 6.71 1.38 12.31
CA SER A 11 7.32 1.55 13.63
C SER A 11 7.87 0.22 14.14
N PHE A 12 8.90 0.26 15.00
CA PHE A 12 9.54 -0.95 15.53
C PHE A 12 8.58 -1.84 16.32
N ASP A 13 7.55 -1.24 16.92
CA ASP A 13 6.50 -1.88 17.70
C ASP A 13 5.26 -2.26 16.86
N ALA A 14 5.30 -2.05 15.54
CA ALA A 14 4.18 -2.41 14.66
C ALA A 14 3.99 -3.93 14.62
N ILE A 15 2.76 -4.37 14.90
CA ILE A 15 2.36 -5.77 14.79
C ILE A 15 1.83 -5.99 13.38
N ALA A 16 2.39 -6.99 12.68
CA ALA A 16 1.89 -7.39 11.38
C ALA A 16 0.49 -8.01 11.48
N LEU A 17 -0.38 -7.66 10.53
CA LEU A 17 -1.69 -8.29 10.38
C LEU A 17 -1.53 -9.79 10.12
N THR A 18 -2.46 -10.58 10.66
CA THR A 18 -2.61 -12.01 10.31
C THR A 18 -3.07 -12.18 8.87
N LYS A 19 -2.93 -13.38 8.31
CA LYS A 19 -3.34 -13.65 6.92
C LYS A 19 -4.85 -13.46 6.73
N GLU A 20 -5.63 -13.82 7.73
CA GLU A 20 -7.08 -13.72 7.74
C GLU A 20 -7.53 -12.25 7.76
N GLU A 21 -6.89 -11.43 8.59
CA GLU A 21 -7.13 -9.99 8.66
C GLU A 21 -6.75 -9.31 7.34
N GLN A 22 -5.59 -9.64 6.77
CA GLN A 22 -5.16 -9.12 5.48
C GLN A 22 -6.19 -9.40 4.39
N GLN A 23 -6.68 -10.64 4.29
CA GLN A 23 -7.70 -11.01 3.30
C GLN A 23 -9.01 -10.23 3.51
N SER A 24 -9.50 -10.16 4.76
CA SER A 24 -10.73 -9.44 5.10
C SER A 24 -10.65 -7.93 4.80
N LEU A 25 -9.54 -7.30 5.16
CA LEU A 25 -9.31 -5.87 4.94
C LEU A 25 -9.08 -5.55 3.46
N LEU A 26 -8.40 -6.43 2.71
CA LEU A 26 -8.15 -6.23 1.29
C LEU A 26 -9.47 -6.18 0.48
N LEU A 27 -10.51 -6.91 0.90
CA LEU A 27 -11.84 -6.84 0.28
C LEU A 27 -12.48 -5.45 0.36
N GLN A 28 -12.06 -4.61 1.32
CA GLN A 28 -12.55 -3.23 1.47
C GLN A 28 -11.81 -2.25 0.54
N LEU A 29 -10.72 -2.69 -0.10
CA LEU A 29 -9.85 -1.87 -0.93
C LEU A 29 -10.00 -2.26 -2.40
N SER A 30 -10.82 -1.52 -3.16
CA SER A 30 -11.01 -1.80 -4.59
C SER A 30 -9.73 -1.57 -5.41
N ASP A 31 -9.42 -2.50 -6.30
CA ASP A 31 -8.25 -2.51 -7.22
C ASP A 31 -6.88 -2.56 -6.53
N TRP A 32 -6.82 -2.76 -5.23
CA TRP A 32 -5.57 -3.00 -4.50
C TRP A 32 -5.22 -4.49 -4.52
N HIS A 33 -3.93 -4.77 -4.67
CA HIS A 33 -3.39 -6.12 -4.72
C HIS A 33 -2.25 -6.25 -3.71
N LEU A 34 -2.21 -7.37 -3.00
CA LEU A 34 -1.06 -7.73 -2.17
C LEU A 34 -0.04 -8.43 -3.06
N ILE A 35 1.16 -7.87 -3.16
CA ILE A 35 2.29 -8.42 -3.93
C ILE A 35 3.50 -8.59 -3.02
N GLU A 36 4.35 -9.56 -3.34
CA GLU A 36 5.57 -9.81 -2.58
C GLU A 36 6.77 -9.35 -3.41
N ARG A 37 7.57 -8.42 -2.87
CA ARG A 37 8.82 -7.94 -3.48
C ARG A 37 9.92 -8.08 -2.43
N ASP A 38 10.98 -8.80 -2.77
CA ASP A 38 12.11 -9.06 -1.87
C ASP A 38 11.67 -9.60 -0.50
N ASP A 39 10.74 -10.56 -0.50
CA ASP A 39 10.11 -11.18 0.68
C ASP A 39 9.32 -10.20 1.59
N ILE A 40 9.02 -8.99 1.08
CA ILE A 40 8.20 -8.00 1.79
C ILE A 40 6.83 -7.90 1.12
N PRO A 41 5.73 -8.19 1.83
CA PRO A 41 4.38 -7.99 1.32
C PRO A 41 4.05 -6.50 1.23
N GLN A 42 3.55 -6.07 0.06
CA GLN A 42 3.27 -4.68 -0.27
C GLN A 42 1.89 -4.58 -0.94
N LEU A 43 1.17 -3.50 -0.65
CA LEU A 43 -0.07 -3.18 -1.36
C LEU A 43 0.25 -2.35 -2.62
N GLU A 44 -0.27 -2.77 -3.76
CA GLU A 44 -0.12 -2.10 -5.04
C GLU A 44 -1.47 -1.80 -5.69
N LYS A 45 -1.58 -0.59 -6.25
CA LYS A 45 -2.70 -0.18 -7.09
C LYS A 45 -2.20 0.64 -8.27
N VAL A 46 -2.68 0.30 -9.46
CA VAL A 46 -2.35 1.02 -10.70
C VAL A 46 -3.44 2.05 -11.00
N TYR A 47 -3.06 3.32 -11.02
CA TYR A 47 -3.94 4.41 -11.44
C TYR A 47 -3.69 4.73 -12.91
N LYS A 48 -4.76 4.69 -13.73
CA LYS A 48 -4.68 5.01 -15.17
C LYS A 48 -5.28 6.39 -15.42
N PHE A 49 -4.53 7.21 -16.14
CA PHE A 49 -4.94 8.56 -16.52
C PHE A 49 -4.86 8.72 -18.03
N LYS A 50 -5.64 9.66 -18.59
CA LYS A 50 -5.67 9.89 -20.04
C LYS A 50 -4.38 10.51 -20.57
N ASN A 51 -3.67 11.27 -19.73
CA ASN A 51 -2.42 11.96 -20.09
C ASN A 51 -1.58 12.24 -18.84
N PHE A 52 -0.33 12.63 -19.07
CA PHE A 52 0.64 12.94 -18.01
C PHE A 52 0.15 14.05 -17.06
N LYS A 53 -0.52 15.09 -17.58
CA LYS A 53 -1.01 16.20 -16.76
C LYS A 53 -2.01 15.74 -15.69
N GLN A 54 -2.88 14.79 -16.02
CA GLN A 54 -3.83 14.21 -15.06
C GLN A 54 -3.18 13.27 -14.06
N ALA A 55 -2.08 12.61 -14.41
CA ALA A 55 -1.36 11.71 -13.50
C ALA A 55 -0.49 12.46 -12.47
N TRP A 56 -0.11 13.71 -12.78
CA TRP A 56 0.75 14.54 -11.95
C TRP A 56 0.01 15.39 -10.90
N ALA A 57 -1.26 15.71 -11.19
CA ALA A 57 -2.09 16.58 -10.36
C ALA A 57 -2.64 15.86 -9.12
#